data_AF-E1VJC5-F1
#
_entry.id   AF-E1VJC5-F1
#
_cell.length_a   1.000
_cell.length_b   1.000
_cell.length_c   1.000
_cell.angle_alpha   90.00
_cell.angle_beta   90.00
_cell.angle_gamma   90.00
#
_symmetry.space_group_name_H-M   'P 1'
#
loop_
_entity.id
_entity.type
_entity.pdbx_description
1 polymer ?
#
loop_
_entity_poly.entity_id
_entity_poly.type
_entity_poly.pdbx_seq_one_letter_code
_entity_poly.pdbx_strand_id
1 'polypeptide(L)'
;MLLRSYRVISAAFLLVLSLHGSYAVAASKDPVLSEETARELAARYYNTQGEWAGKFTVLRFLKSRFETPVNDQVKVHFEYEWAFLQRSDKTGIDSRYFVFAHQLDGWKVVEMGPHLSGHP
;
A
#
# COMPACT_ATOMS: atom_id res chain seq x y z
N MET A 1 81.60 2.06 9.90
CA MET A 1 81.51 2.50 11.30
C MET A 1 80.17 3.24 11.45
N LEU A 2 79.23 2.63 12.18
CA LEU A 2 78.00 3.20 12.78
C LEU A 2 76.92 3.73 11.79
N LEU A 3 75.59 3.60 11.95
CA LEU A 3 74.66 2.91 12.86
C LEU A 3 73.29 2.97 12.12
N ARG A 4 72.63 1.84 11.84
CA ARG A 4 71.34 1.42 12.41
C ARG A 4 70.26 2.50 12.68
N SER A 5 69.01 2.11 12.31
CA SER A 5 67.69 2.50 12.85
C SER A 5 66.98 3.61 12.05
N TYR A 6 65.70 3.55 11.66
CA TYR A 6 64.54 2.90 12.28
C TYR A 6 63.54 2.39 11.21
N ARG A 7 63.20 1.10 11.29
CA ARG A 7 62.01 0.51 10.66
C ARG A 7 60.86 0.53 11.67
N VAL A 8 60.14 1.63 11.80
CA VAL A 8 58.87 1.73 12.54
C VAL A 8 58.31 3.10 12.10
N ILE A 9 57.09 3.35 11.64
CA ILE A 9 55.74 2.89 11.96
C ILE A 9 54.89 3.36 10.76
N SER A 10 54.05 2.51 10.19
CA SER A 10 52.74 2.93 9.64
C SER A 10 51.90 1.70 9.30
N ALA A 11 51.75 0.80 10.28
CA ALA A 11 50.68 -0.20 10.29
C ALA A 11 49.36 0.41 10.81
N ALA A 12 49.11 1.69 10.53
CA ALA A 12 47.96 2.45 11.03
C ALA A 12 46.99 2.87 9.92
N PHE A 13 47.15 2.36 8.69
CA PHE A 13 46.27 2.69 7.56
C PHE A 13 45.30 1.56 7.16
N LEU A 14 45.26 0.46 7.92
CA LEU A 14 44.46 -0.74 7.62
C LEU A 14 43.35 -1.03 8.65
N LEU A 15 42.96 -0.03 9.46
CA LEU A 15 41.93 -0.20 10.51
C LEU A 15 40.75 0.77 10.38
N VAL A 16 40.59 1.44 9.24
CA VAL A 16 39.45 2.34 8.97
C VAL A 16 38.43 1.72 7.99
N LEU A 17 38.75 0.58 7.36
CA LEU A 17 37.87 -0.08 6.38
C LEU A 17 36.96 -1.19 6.95
N SER A 18 37.13 -1.57 8.22
CA SER A 18 36.33 -2.61 8.88
C SER A 18 35.06 -2.08 9.60
N LEU A 19 34.77 -0.78 9.47
CA LEU A 19 33.51 -0.15 9.91
C LEU A 19 32.50 -0.01 8.75
N HIS A 20 32.56 -0.90 7.75
CA HIS A 20 31.42 -1.12 6.86
C HIS A 20 30.40 -1.91 7.66
N GLY A 21 29.69 -1.18 8.51
CA GLY A 21 28.57 -1.67 9.29
C GLY A 21 27.72 -2.54 8.41
N SER A 22 27.48 -3.75 8.89
CA SER A 22 26.39 -4.58 8.44
C SER A 22 25.13 -3.74 8.55
N TYR A 23 24.77 -3.05 7.46
CA TYR A 23 23.41 -2.61 7.22
C TYR A 23 22.65 -3.92 7.10
N ALA A 24 22.19 -4.41 8.26
CA ALA A 24 21.08 -5.32 8.31
C ALA A 24 19.99 -4.59 7.54
N VAL A 25 19.83 -4.97 6.26
CA VAL A 25 18.67 -4.61 5.48
C VAL A 25 17.54 -5.24 6.27
N ALA A 26 16.94 -4.44 7.15
CA ALA A 26 15.71 -4.83 7.82
C ALA A 26 14.79 -5.18 6.65
N ALA A 27 14.46 -6.46 6.53
CA ALA A 27 13.45 -6.90 5.59
C ALA A 27 12.22 -6.06 5.91
N SER A 28 11.96 -5.03 5.10
CA SER A 28 10.75 -4.25 5.22
C SER A 28 9.66 -5.25 4.98
N LYS A 29 8.95 -5.65 6.04
CA LYS A 29 7.74 -6.42 5.88
C LYS A 29 6.87 -5.58 4.94
N ASP A 30 6.68 -6.06 3.72
CA ASP A 30 5.81 -5.36 2.77
C ASP A 30 4.49 -5.10 3.49
N PRO A 31 4.05 -3.83 3.55
CA PRO A 31 2.92 -3.48 4.40
C PRO A 31 1.68 -4.20 3.85
N VAL A 32 1.19 -5.18 4.60
CA VAL A 32 -0.02 -5.92 4.23
C VAL A 32 -1.20 -4.94 4.21
N LEU A 33 -1.97 -4.92 3.12
CA LEU A 33 -3.17 -4.11 3.01
C LEU A 33 -4.21 -4.59 4.04
N SER A 34 -4.49 -3.76 5.05
CA SER A 34 -5.54 -4.07 6.01
C SER A 34 -6.93 -3.81 5.42
N GLU A 35 -7.94 -4.52 5.93
CA GLU A 35 -9.33 -4.32 5.51
C GLU A 35 -9.81 -2.89 5.75
N GLU A 36 -9.46 -2.29 6.88
CA GLU A 36 -9.75 -0.90 7.20
C GLU A 36 -9.17 0.06 6.16
N THR A 37 -7.87 -0.09 5.86
CA THR A 37 -7.18 0.73 4.84
C THR A 37 -7.84 0.56 3.46
N ALA A 38 -8.18 -0.67 3.08
CA ALA A 38 -8.82 -0.96 1.80
C ALA A 38 -10.21 -0.29 1.69
N ARG A 39 -11.01 -0.32 2.76
CA ARG A 39 -12.33 0.33 2.82
C ARG A 39 -12.19 1.85 2.72
N GLU A 40 -11.27 2.46 3.46
CA GLU A 40 -11.03 3.90 3.42
C GLU A 40 -10.60 4.38 2.02
N LEU A 41 -9.64 3.68 1.41
CA LEU A 41 -9.16 3.98 0.07
C LEU A 41 -10.25 3.78 -0.99
N ALA A 42 -11.02 2.70 -0.91
CA ALA A 42 -12.12 2.43 -1.83
C ALA A 42 -13.24 3.50 -1.72
N ALA A 43 -13.66 3.85 -0.50
CA ALA A 43 -14.66 4.90 -0.30
C ALA A 43 -14.17 6.26 -0.82
N ARG A 44 -12.91 6.61 -0.52
CA ARG A 44 -12.30 7.84 -1.04
C ARG A 44 -12.27 7.86 -2.55
N TYR A 45 -11.83 6.77 -3.19
CA TYR A 45 -11.76 6.65 -4.63
C TYR A 45 -13.15 6.74 -5.28
N TYR A 46 -14.12 5.98 -4.77
CA TYR A 46 -15.50 5.98 -5.26
C TYR A 46 -16.12 7.37 -5.22
N ASN A 47 -15.87 8.11 -4.13
CA ASN A 47 -16.44 9.43 -3.92
C ASN A 47 -15.75 10.53 -4.76
N THR A 48 -14.50 10.36 -5.18
CA THR A 48 -13.67 11.45 -5.76
C THR A 48 -13.18 11.22 -7.19
N GLN A 49 -13.02 9.98 -7.66
CA GLN A 49 -12.32 9.67 -8.91
C GLN A 49 -13.06 8.69 -9.85
N GLY A 50 -14.14 8.04 -9.40
CA GLY A 50 -14.94 7.15 -10.25
C GLY A 50 -15.94 7.88 -11.17
N GLU A 51 -16.54 7.13 -12.10
CA GLU A 51 -17.69 7.56 -12.93
C GLU A 51 -18.84 8.21 -12.12
N TRP A 52 -18.91 7.83 -10.85
CA TRP A 52 -19.94 8.16 -9.89
C TRP A 52 -19.53 9.23 -8.87
N ALA A 53 -18.31 9.75 -8.98
CA ALA A 53 -17.80 10.81 -8.12
C ALA A 53 -18.74 12.04 -8.17
N GLY A 54 -19.05 12.59 -7.01
CA GLY A 54 -19.98 13.72 -6.88
C GLY A 54 -21.47 13.39 -7.08
N LYS A 55 -21.84 12.14 -7.35
CA LYS A 55 -23.24 11.68 -7.41
C LYS A 55 -23.62 10.81 -6.20
N PHE A 56 -22.76 9.85 -5.89
CA PHE A 56 -22.99 8.86 -4.85
C PHE A 56 -21.91 8.92 -3.77
N THR A 57 -22.25 8.47 -2.57
CA THR A 57 -21.30 8.21 -1.49
C THR A 57 -21.51 6.81 -0.94
N VAL A 58 -20.42 6.15 -0.56
CA VAL A 58 -20.50 4.93 0.26
C VAL A 58 -20.92 5.32 1.68
N LEU A 59 -21.94 4.67 2.22
CA LEU A 59 -22.39 4.82 3.61
C LEU A 59 -21.67 3.85 4.54
N ARG A 60 -21.63 2.57 4.14
CA ARG A 60 -20.96 1.50 4.90
C ARG A 60 -20.62 0.32 4.00
N PHE A 61 -19.55 -0.37 4.36
CA PHE A 61 -19.19 -1.66 3.80
C PHE A 61 -19.91 -2.78 4.55
N LEU A 62 -20.51 -3.70 3.81
CA LEU A 62 -21.26 -4.84 4.34
C LEU A 62 -20.40 -6.11 4.36
N LYS A 63 -19.65 -6.34 3.27
CA LYS A 63 -18.73 -7.48 3.14
C LYS A 63 -17.46 -7.06 2.43
N SER A 64 -16.36 -7.76 2.74
CA SER A 64 -15.13 -7.70 1.96
C SER A 64 -14.60 -9.11 1.70
N ARG A 65 -13.93 -9.30 0.56
CA ARG A 65 -13.22 -10.53 0.22
C ARG A 65 -11.93 -10.18 -0.50
N PHE A 66 -10.81 -10.57 0.09
CA PHE A 66 -9.49 -10.38 -0.48
C PHE A 66 -9.13 -11.55 -1.38
N GLU A 67 -8.67 -11.25 -2.59
CA GLU A 67 -7.99 -12.23 -3.42
C GLU A 67 -6.50 -12.34 -3.04
N THR A 68 -5.87 -13.45 -3.44
CA THR A 68 -4.43 -13.64 -3.27
C THR A 68 -3.67 -12.50 -3.96
N PRO A 69 -2.74 -11.83 -3.27
CA PRO A 69 -1.93 -10.77 -3.87
C PRO A 69 -1.13 -11.28 -5.08
N VAL A 70 -1.03 -10.46 -6.13
CA VAL A 70 -0.23 -10.72 -7.35
C VAL A 70 0.52 -9.44 -7.71
N ASN A 71 1.85 -9.50 -7.87
CA ASN A 71 2.68 -8.37 -8.31
C ASN A 71 2.43 -7.07 -7.52
N ASP A 72 2.50 -7.13 -6.19
CA ASP A 72 2.24 -6.01 -5.27
C ASP A 72 0.85 -5.38 -5.40
N GLN A 73 -0.07 -6.14 -5.98
CA GLN A 73 -1.46 -5.76 -6.09
C GLN A 73 -2.35 -6.70 -5.30
N VAL A 74 -3.38 -6.12 -4.70
CA VAL A 74 -4.43 -6.84 -3.98
C VAL A 74 -5.75 -6.48 -4.62
N LYS A 75 -6.51 -7.48 -5.06
CA LYS A 75 -7.89 -7.25 -5.48
C LYS A 75 -8.82 -7.54 -4.30
N VAL A 76 -9.68 -6.58 -3.98
CA VAL A 76 -10.67 -6.73 -2.92
C VAL A 76 -12.06 -6.53 -3.50
N HIS A 77 -12.95 -7.48 -3.24
CA HIS A 77 -14.36 -7.39 -3.56
C HIS A 77 -15.10 -6.82 -2.37
N PHE A 78 -15.88 -5.76 -2.58
CA PHE A 78 -16.72 -5.15 -1.58
C PHE A 78 -18.19 -5.23 -1.96
N GLU A 79 -19.03 -5.52 -0.98
CA GLU A 79 -20.46 -5.26 -0.99
C GLU A 79 -20.70 -4.06 -0.05
N TYR A 80 -21.38 -3.01 -0.51
CA TYR A 80 -21.55 -1.78 0.25
C TYR A 80 -22.89 -1.11 -0.01
N GLU A 81 -23.35 -0.35 0.98
CA GLU A 81 -24.51 0.52 0.86
C GLU A 81 -24.06 1.90 0.39
N TRP A 82 -24.73 2.44 -0.61
CA TRP A 82 -24.49 3.79 -1.15
C TRP A 82 -25.71 4.68 -0.99
N ALA A 83 -25.51 5.99 -1.03
CA ALA A 83 -26.58 6.99 -1.09
C ALA A 83 -26.29 8.06 -2.13
N PHE A 84 -27.31 8.74 -2.63
CA PHE A 84 -27.11 9.98 -3.41
C PHE A 84 -26.62 11.09 -2.48
N LEU A 85 -25.58 11.82 -2.90
CA LEU A 85 -25.03 12.93 -2.10
C LEU A 85 -26.06 14.03 -1.79
N GLN A 86 -26.97 14.32 -2.73
CA GLN A 86 -28.02 15.33 -2.56
C GLN A 86 -29.33 14.75 -1.98
N ARG A 87 -29.43 13.43 -1.88
CA ARG A 87 -30.64 12.70 -1.49
C ARG A 87 -30.28 11.47 -0.66
N SER A 88 -29.86 11.71 0.58
CA SER A 88 -29.44 10.65 1.50
C SER A 88 -30.57 9.67 1.88
N ASP A 89 -31.83 10.03 1.59
CA ASP A 89 -33.01 9.18 1.69
C ASP A 89 -33.05 8.09 0.61
N LYS A 90 -32.28 8.27 -0.47
CA LYS A 90 -32.19 7.32 -1.58
C LYS A 90 -30.90 6.54 -1.47
N THR A 91 -31.03 5.31 -0.98
CA THR A 91 -29.93 4.37 -0.82
C THR A 91 -30.09 3.15 -1.73
N GLY A 92 -29.01 2.40 -1.88
CA GLY A 92 -28.98 1.11 -2.55
C GLY A 92 -27.77 0.28 -2.14
N ILE A 93 -27.74 -0.96 -2.60
CA ILE A 93 -26.59 -1.86 -2.41
C ILE A 93 -25.90 -2.03 -3.76
N ASP A 94 -24.57 -2.02 -3.77
CA ASP A 94 -23.75 -2.38 -4.92
C ASP A 94 -22.61 -3.29 -4.47
N SER A 95 -22.04 -4.02 -5.43
CA SER A 95 -20.91 -4.92 -5.23
C SER A 95 -19.86 -4.67 -6.31
N ARG A 96 -18.64 -4.31 -5.93
CA ARG A 96 -17.54 -4.04 -6.88
C ARG A 96 -16.22 -4.56 -6.38
N TYR A 97 -15.33 -4.92 -7.30
CA TYR A 97 -13.93 -5.11 -6.96
C TYR A 97 -13.14 -3.80 -7.08
N PHE A 98 -12.08 -3.71 -6.30
CA PHE A 98 -11.08 -2.65 -6.36
C PHE A 98 -9.71 -3.31 -6.38
N VAL A 99 -8.82 -2.84 -7.24
CA VAL A 99 -7.43 -3.26 -7.27
C VAL A 99 -6.60 -2.19 -6.59
N PHE A 100 -5.83 -2.61 -5.60
CA PHE A 100 -4.91 -1.78 -4.85
C PHE A 100 -3.49 -2.11 -5.25
N ALA A 101 -2.65 -1.11 -5.49
CA ALA A 101 -1.22 -1.29 -5.70
C ALA A 101 -0.43 -0.57 -4.60
N HIS A 102 0.64 -1.20 -4.11
CA HIS A 102 1.54 -0.57 -3.18
C HIS A 102 2.56 0.31 -3.93
N GLN A 103 2.63 1.60 -3.58
CA GLN A 103 3.56 2.58 -4.13
C GLN A 103 4.46 3.15 -3.03
N LEU A 104 5.40 4.04 -3.38
CA LEU A 104 6.34 4.66 -2.44
C LEU A 104 5.65 5.40 -1.27
N ASP A 105 4.45 5.92 -1.50
CA ASP A 105 3.63 6.65 -0.53
C ASP A 105 2.48 5.80 0.07
N GLY A 106 2.50 4.49 -0.16
CA GLY A 106 1.55 3.53 0.41
C GLY A 106 0.58 2.95 -0.63
N TRP A 107 -0.51 2.37 -0.13
CA TRP A 107 -1.53 1.73 -0.95
C TRP A 107 -2.42 2.74 -1.68
N LYS A 108 -2.72 2.48 -2.95
CA LYS A 108 -3.67 3.26 -3.75
C LYS A 108 -4.58 2.38 -4.57
N VAL A 109 -5.81 2.84 -4.80
CA VAL A 109 -6.71 2.23 -5.79
C VAL A 109 -6.18 2.56 -7.19
N VAL A 110 -5.92 1.53 -7.98
CA VAL A 110 -5.49 1.66 -9.39
C VAL A 110 -6.58 1.21 -10.37
N GLU A 111 -7.56 0.45 -9.90
CA GLU A 111 -8.69 -0.01 -10.70
C GLU A 111 -9.93 -0.14 -9.83
N MET A 112 -11.09 0.18 -10.41
CA MET A 112 -12.41 -0.13 -9.86
C MET A 112 -13.21 -0.86 -10.93
N GLY A 113 -13.76 -2.01 -10.57
CA GLY A 113 -14.57 -2.81 -11.46
C GLY A 113 -15.92 -2.17 -11.81
N PRO A 114 -16.60 -2.69 -12.84
CA PRO A 114 -17.94 -2.24 -13.20
C PRO A 114 -18.98 -2.58 -12.11
N HIS A 115 -20.20 -2.08 -12.28
CA HIS A 115 -21.33 -2.42 -11.41
C HIS A 115 -21.50 -3.94 -11.28
N LEU A 116 -21.79 -4.42 -10.06
CA LEU A 116 -21.94 -5.85 -9.72
C LEU A 116 -20.69 -6.73 -9.95
N SER A 117 -19.52 -6.14 -10.21
CA SER A 117 -18.28 -6.91 -10.39
C SER A 117 -17.73 -7.55 -9.11
N GLY A 118 -18.26 -7.16 -7.94
CA GLY A 118 -17.87 -7.70 -6.64
C GLY A 118 -18.62 -8.96 -6.21
N HIS A 119 -19.51 -9.50 -7.06
CA HIS A 119 -20.26 -10.72 -6.75
C HIS A 119 -19.34 -11.95 -6.70
N PRO A 120 -19.72 -12.97 -5.90
CA PRO A 120 -19.04 -14.28 -5.91
C PRO A 120 -19.20 -15.02 -7.24
#